data_AF-A0A4Q7S9H3-F1
#
_entry.id   AF-A0A4Q7S9H3-F1
#
_cell.length_a   1.000
_cell.length_b   1.000
_cell.length_c   1.000
_cell.angle_alpha   90.00
_cell.angle_beta   90.00
_cell.angle_gamma   90.00
#
_symmetry.space_group_name_H-M   'P 1'
#
loop_
_entity.id
_entity.type
_entity.pdbx_description
1 polymer ?
#
loop_
_entity_poly.entity_id
_entity_poly.type
_entity_poly.pdbx_seq_one_letter_code
_entity_poly.pdbx_strand_id
1 'polypeptide(L)'
;MSDIAAPVLSVDGGYAGWRKQARHALAQGWPPESVSWDAQGAASSAASGQLSLGVDAAPAALPGAGVVDVKVSKELAALLRDAAHHRSAQRWAFLYRVLWRWAHGDRSVASAADEDGARLYAMAKAVRRAQHDMIAYVRFQERRPDMTVGVGDDLPKYLAWYEPDHDVLAYAADHFAKRMGGATWWIGTPDGAATWDGQTIRYSPAPADASAFRAGADQIEPLWIAYYKNIFNPARLNEAALHQHMPVRFWKGLPEAALIPEMIAEARNGARRVGQAATVGSMRGKQVAVDAEQALPVRPAPTSLDQCRNCDLWRHATQAVPGRGPETARIMVVGEQPGDQEDLSGEPFVGPAGNVLDEALRGAGVARDSLYLTNAVKHFKWVARGKRRLHKTPGQLEVEACAHWLDQELARIRPKVIVTLGATALGAVVREKVRLRDAMATPIRLGDTWIVATWHPSYALRVDNPAARASVEAEILAALTQARRLAEEETFAAGPASE
;
A
#
# COMPACT_ATOMS: atom_id res chain seq x y z
N MET A 1 -49.61 -26.62 26.54
CA MET A 1 -48.95 -25.85 25.48
C MET A 1 -49.28 -24.39 25.74
N SER A 2 -48.44 -23.72 26.51
CA SER A 2 -48.60 -22.28 26.76
C SER A 2 -47.66 -21.58 25.78
N ASP A 3 -48.23 -20.80 24.86
CA ASP A 3 -47.47 -19.86 24.02
C ASP A 3 -46.82 -18.82 24.93
N ILE A 4 -45.56 -19.05 25.29
CA ILE A 4 -44.74 -18.03 25.94
C ILE A 4 -44.24 -17.13 24.81
N ALA A 5 -44.87 -15.95 24.69
CA ALA A 5 -44.44 -14.92 23.76
C ALA A 5 -42.93 -14.68 23.88
N ALA A 6 -42.21 -14.75 22.76
CA ALA A 6 -40.76 -14.53 22.73
C ALA A 6 -40.44 -13.14 23.31
N PRO A 7 -39.57 -13.02 24.34
CA PRO A 7 -39.19 -11.73 24.90
C PRO A 7 -38.58 -10.82 23.83
N VAL A 8 -39.21 -9.66 23.63
CA VAL A 8 -38.72 -8.58 22.76
C VAL A 8 -37.90 -7.60 23.60
N LEU A 9 -36.62 -7.40 23.24
CA LEU A 9 -35.72 -6.47 23.91
C LEU A 9 -35.46 -5.24 23.05
N SER A 10 -35.77 -4.05 23.59
CA SER A 10 -35.46 -2.78 22.95
C SER A 10 -34.02 -2.34 23.23
N VAL A 11 -33.31 -1.90 22.18
CA VAL A 11 -31.93 -1.40 22.27
C VAL A 11 -31.89 0.13 22.13
N ASP A 12 -31.80 0.81 23.28
CA ASP A 12 -31.68 2.28 23.33
C ASP A 12 -30.22 2.73 23.56
N GLY A 13 -29.72 3.67 22.78
CA GLY A 13 -28.37 4.23 22.99
C GLY A 13 -27.22 3.31 22.56
N GLY A 14 -27.45 2.44 21.55
CA GLY A 14 -26.40 1.65 20.90
C GLY A 14 -25.80 0.55 21.78
N TYR A 15 -24.48 0.37 21.73
CA TYR A 15 -23.78 -0.73 22.41
C TYR A 15 -24.01 -0.77 23.93
N ALA A 16 -24.16 0.40 24.58
CA ALA A 16 -24.39 0.48 26.02
C ALA A 16 -25.77 -0.08 26.41
N GLY A 17 -26.81 0.29 25.67
CA GLY A 17 -28.16 -0.26 25.85
C GLY A 17 -28.22 -1.74 25.55
N TRP A 18 -27.63 -2.15 24.42
CA TRP A 18 -27.54 -3.58 24.08
C TRP A 18 -26.84 -4.37 25.17
N ARG A 19 -25.72 -3.88 25.72
CA ARG A 19 -24.98 -4.57 26.79
C ARG A 19 -25.82 -4.74 28.05
N LYS A 20 -26.66 -3.76 28.40
CA LYS A 20 -27.58 -3.85 29.55
C LYS A 20 -28.61 -4.95 29.32
N GLN A 21 -29.25 -4.96 28.15
CA GLN A 21 -30.27 -5.96 27.80
C GLN A 21 -29.67 -7.36 27.63
N ALA A 22 -28.48 -7.48 27.04
CA ALA A 22 -27.77 -8.74 26.89
C ALA A 22 -27.40 -9.36 28.25
N ARG A 23 -26.97 -8.55 29.22
CA ARG A 23 -26.73 -9.02 30.60
C ARG A 23 -28.02 -9.47 31.28
N HIS A 24 -29.13 -8.77 31.05
CA HIS A 24 -30.43 -9.17 31.57
C HIS A 24 -30.88 -10.51 30.99
N ALA A 25 -30.83 -10.68 29.66
CA ALA A 25 -31.20 -11.92 29.00
C ALA A 25 -30.31 -13.11 29.42
N LEU A 26 -29.00 -12.88 29.61
CA LEU A 26 -28.08 -13.89 30.16
C LEU A 26 -28.43 -14.29 31.59
N ALA A 27 -28.79 -13.32 32.44
CA ALA A 27 -29.20 -13.60 33.82
C ALA A 27 -30.48 -14.43 33.91
N GLN A 28 -31.37 -14.28 32.92
CA GLN A 28 -32.60 -15.07 32.80
C GLN A 28 -32.40 -16.41 32.07
N GLY A 29 -31.20 -16.67 31.54
CA GLY A 29 -30.91 -17.91 30.81
C GLY A 29 -31.69 -18.05 29.50
N TRP A 30 -32.02 -16.95 28.83
CA TRP A 30 -32.76 -17.00 27.56
C TRP A 30 -31.85 -17.36 26.39
N PRO A 31 -32.10 -18.45 25.66
CA PRO A 31 -31.27 -18.80 24.51
C PRO A 31 -31.44 -17.79 23.36
N PRO A 32 -30.44 -17.61 22.48
CA PRO A 32 -30.48 -16.59 21.43
C PRO A 32 -31.69 -16.68 20.49
N GLU A 33 -32.21 -17.88 20.24
CA GLU A 33 -33.39 -18.15 19.41
C GLU A 33 -34.71 -17.70 20.04
N SER A 34 -34.78 -17.55 21.37
CA SER A 34 -36.00 -17.12 22.07
C SER A 34 -36.08 -15.61 22.26
N VAL A 35 -35.05 -14.85 21.88
CA VAL A 35 -34.97 -13.41 22.10
C VAL A 35 -35.06 -12.66 20.79
N SER A 36 -36.07 -11.80 20.65
CA SER A 36 -36.15 -10.86 19.52
C SER A 36 -35.61 -9.48 19.95
N TRP A 37 -34.95 -8.81 19.01
CA TRP A 37 -34.30 -7.52 19.28
C TRP A 37 -34.96 -6.45 18.43
N ASP A 38 -35.55 -5.45 19.09
CA ASP A 38 -36.11 -4.28 18.42
C ASP A 38 -35.13 -3.10 18.53
N ALA A 39 -34.81 -2.51 17.38
CA ALA A 39 -33.98 -1.32 17.28
C ALA A 39 -34.88 -0.16 16.87
N GLN A 40 -35.38 0.60 17.85
CA GLN A 40 -36.11 1.82 17.54
C GLN A 40 -35.17 2.80 16.82
N GLY A 41 -35.44 3.01 15.52
CA GLY A 41 -34.62 3.83 14.63
C GLY A 41 -34.71 3.46 13.15
N ALA A 42 -35.17 2.26 12.79
CA ALA A 42 -35.56 1.95 11.42
C ALA A 42 -37.01 2.37 11.19
N ALA A 43 -37.21 3.55 10.59
CA ALA A 43 -38.53 3.98 10.13
C ALA A 43 -39.11 2.93 9.17
N SER A 44 -40.06 2.15 9.65
CA SER A 44 -40.87 1.23 8.84
C SER A 44 -41.95 2.05 8.13
N SER A 45 -41.68 2.45 6.89
CA SER A 45 -42.73 2.77 5.91
C SER A 45 -43.05 1.52 5.09
N ALA A 46 -44.01 0.71 5.57
CA ALA A 46 -44.84 -0.13 4.71
C ALA A 46 -46.07 -0.57 5.50
N ALA A 47 -47.22 -0.04 5.10
CA ALA A 47 -48.51 -0.45 5.60
C ALA A 47 -48.78 -1.94 5.29
N SER A 48 -49.17 -2.68 6.31
CA SER A 48 -50.11 -3.79 6.18
C SER A 48 -50.97 -3.76 7.43
N GLY A 49 -52.23 -3.39 7.23
CA GLY A 49 -53.19 -3.21 8.30
C GLY A 49 -53.51 -4.55 8.98
N GLN A 50 -53.29 -4.59 10.28
CA GLN A 50 -54.10 -5.41 11.17
C GLN A 50 -54.25 -4.66 12.48
N LEU A 51 -55.49 -4.25 12.75
CA LEU A 51 -55.96 -3.72 14.02
C LEU A 51 -55.55 -4.67 15.15
N SER A 52 -54.78 -4.20 16.11
CA SER A 52 -54.75 -4.82 17.44
C SER A 52 -54.84 -3.75 18.51
N LEU A 53 -55.84 -3.95 19.37
CA LEU A 53 -56.26 -3.09 20.46
C LEU A 53 -55.14 -2.89 21.48
N GLY A 54 -55.02 -1.67 21.97
CA GLY A 54 -54.01 -1.28 22.95
C GLY A 54 -54.15 -2.01 24.28
N VAL A 55 -52.97 -2.32 24.85
CA VAL A 55 -52.74 -2.27 26.29
C VAL A 55 -51.36 -1.66 26.47
N ASP A 56 -51.31 -0.42 26.94
CA ASP A 56 -50.11 0.16 27.54
C ASP A 56 -49.76 -0.68 28.78
N ALA A 57 -48.80 -1.58 28.62
CA ALA A 57 -48.17 -2.25 29.74
C ALA A 57 -46.65 -2.11 29.57
N ALA A 58 -46.10 -1.05 30.17
CA ALA A 58 -44.70 -1.05 30.55
C ALA A 58 -44.46 -2.32 31.41
N PRO A 59 -43.57 -3.25 31.04
CA PRO A 59 -43.32 -4.40 31.88
C PRO A 59 -42.59 -3.91 33.13
N ALA A 60 -43.33 -3.92 34.24
CA ALA A 60 -42.81 -3.72 35.57
C ALA A 60 -41.63 -4.68 35.82
N ALA A 61 -40.53 -4.12 36.30
CA ALA A 61 -39.37 -4.88 36.75
C ALA A 61 -39.79 -5.86 37.85
N LEU A 62 -39.79 -7.16 37.54
CA LEU A 62 -39.93 -8.20 38.55
C LEU A 62 -38.60 -8.36 39.31
N PRO A 63 -38.60 -8.41 40.66
CA PRO A 63 -37.40 -8.49 41.45
C PRO A 63 -36.91 -9.94 41.56
N GLY A 64 -35.72 -10.22 41.04
CA GLY A 64 -35.06 -11.51 41.20
C GLY A 64 -34.20 -11.91 40.00
N ALA A 65 -33.19 -11.12 39.66
CA ALA A 65 -32.21 -11.51 38.64
C ALA A 65 -30.84 -11.59 39.29
N GLY A 66 -30.34 -12.81 39.51
CA GLY A 66 -28.95 -13.03 39.89
C GLY A 66 -28.04 -12.39 38.85
N VAL A 67 -27.15 -11.49 39.28
CA VAL A 67 -26.21 -10.82 38.38
C VAL A 67 -25.19 -11.85 37.94
N VAL A 68 -25.38 -12.46 36.77
CA VAL A 68 -24.35 -13.29 36.15
C VAL A 68 -23.24 -12.37 35.68
N ASP A 69 -22.12 -12.33 36.41
CA ASP A 69 -20.95 -11.56 36.00
C ASP A 69 -20.11 -12.37 34.99
N VAL A 70 -20.51 -12.32 33.72
CA VAL A 70 -19.75 -12.92 32.64
C VAL A 70 -18.49 -12.09 32.38
N LYS A 71 -17.33 -12.61 32.81
CA LYS A 71 -16.03 -12.03 32.47
C LYS A 71 -15.66 -12.36 31.03
N VAL A 72 -15.63 -11.32 30.21
CA VAL A 72 -15.22 -11.37 28.79
C VAL A 72 -13.77 -10.93 28.65
N SER A 73 -13.03 -11.53 27.73
CA SER A 73 -11.65 -11.10 27.43
C SER A 73 -11.64 -9.66 26.89
N LYS A 74 -10.54 -8.94 27.10
CA LYS A 74 -10.40 -7.56 26.57
C LYS A 74 -10.55 -7.52 25.05
N GLU A 75 -10.04 -8.54 24.37
CA GLU A 75 -10.12 -8.66 22.91
C GLU A 75 -11.54 -8.87 22.42
N LEU A 76 -12.28 -9.83 22.99
CA LEU A 76 -13.67 -10.08 22.59
C LEU A 76 -14.57 -8.89 22.92
N ALA A 77 -14.35 -8.22 24.05
CA ALA A 77 -15.07 -7.00 24.39
C ALA A 77 -14.82 -5.85 23.40
N ALA A 78 -13.61 -5.75 22.83
CA ALA A 78 -13.31 -4.79 21.78
C ALA A 78 -13.98 -5.17 20.44
N LEU A 79 -13.96 -6.44 20.06
CA LEU A 79 -14.63 -6.93 18.86
C LEU A 79 -16.15 -6.74 18.91
N LEU A 80 -16.79 -7.04 20.05
CA LEU A 80 -18.22 -6.81 20.24
C LEU A 80 -18.58 -5.31 20.14
N ARG A 81 -17.72 -4.44 20.69
CA ARG A 81 -17.92 -2.99 20.60
C ARG A 81 -17.80 -2.50 19.16
N ASP A 82 -16.77 -2.94 18.42
CA ASP A 82 -16.59 -2.55 17.02
C ASP A 82 -17.75 -3.08 16.16
N ALA A 83 -18.10 -4.36 16.31
CA ALA A 83 -19.17 -4.98 15.54
C ALA A 83 -20.57 -4.42 15.85
N ALA A 84 -20.77 -3.78 17.02
CA ALA A 84 -22.03 -3.10 17.34
C ALA A 84 -22.35 -1.92 16.40
N HIS A 85 -21.32 -1.29 15.82
CA HIS A 85 -21.49 -0.23 14.84
C HIS A 85 -21.79 -0.76 13.43
N HIS A 86 -21.71 -2.07 13.19
CA HIS A 86 -22.00 -2.66 11.89
C HIS A 86 -23.50 -2.53 11.58
N ARG A 87 -23.84 -2.02 10.39
CA ARG A 87 -25.24 -1.87 9.96
C ARG A 87 -25.80 -3.22 9.51
N SER A 88 -26.66 -3.82 10.32
CA SER A 88 -27.39 -5.05 10.00
C SER A 88 -28.60 -5.20 10.92
N ALA A 89 -29.74 -5.63 10.37
CA ALA A 89 -30.96 -5.88 11.14
C ALA A 89 -30.78 -6.93 12.25
N GLN A 90 -29.89 -7.91 12.03
CA GLN A 90 -29.65 -9.00 12.99
C GLN A 90 -28.42 -8.79 13.87
N ARG A 91 -27.81 -7.60 13.86
CA ARG A 91 -26.56 -7.35 14.60
C ARG A 91 -26.68 -7.66 16.09
N TRP A 92 -27.75 -7.21 16.73
CA TRP A 92 -27.94 -7.35 18.18
C TRP A 92 -28.17 -8.81 18.59
N ALA A 93 -28.97 -9.53 17.81
CA ALA A 93 -29.19 -10.97 17.97
C ALA A 93 -27.89 -11.76 17.79
N PHE A 94 -27.09 -11.41 16.78
CA PHE A 94 -25.81 -12.08 16.53
C PHE A 94 -24.78 -11.82 17.64
N LEU A 95 -24.62 -10.57 18.09
CA LEU A 95 -23.72 -10.24 19.19
C LEU A 95 -24.15 -10.96 20.48
N TYR A 96 -25.46 -11.12 20.70
CA TYR A 96 -25.97 -11.87 21.83
C TYR A 96 -25.64 -13.36 21.74
N ARG A 97 -25.79 -13.98 20.55
CA ARG A 97 -25.36 -15.36 20.32
C ARG A 97 -23.89 -15.60 20.63
N VAL A 98 -23.01 -14.68 20.21
CA VAL A 98 -21.57 -14.73 20.52
C VAL A 98 -21.34 -14.67 22.03
N LEU A 99 -22.01 -13.75 22.72
CA LEU A 99 -21.88 -13.59 24.17
C LEU A 99 -22.45 -14.79 24.93
N TRP A 100 -23.55 -15.37 24.46
CA TRP A 100 -24.17 -16.57 25.00
C TRP A 100 -23.23 -17.79 24.93
N ARG A 101 -22.65 -18.06 23.75
CA ARG A 101 -21.65 -19.13 23.57
C ARG A 101 -20.47 -18.95 24.52
N TRP A 102 -19.94 -17.73 24.62
CA TRP A 102 -18.85 -17.39 25.53
C TRP A 102 -19.21 -17.62 27.01
N ALA A 103 -20.42 -17.24 27.42
CA ALA A 103 -20.91 -17.43 28.78
C ALA A 103 -21.06 -18.92 29.15
N HIS A 104 -21.40 -19.77 28.18
CA HIS A 104 -21.56 -21.21 28.34
C HIS A 104 -20.25 -22.00 28.17
N GLY A 105 -19.11 -21.31 28.15
CA GLY A 105 -17.78 -21.93 28.19
C GLY A 105 -17.13 -22.14 26.82
N ASP A 106 -17.81 -21.83 25.72
CA ASP A 106 -17.25 -21.94 24.38
C ASP A 106 -16.36 -20.72 24.08
N ARG A 107 -15.04 -20.95 24.14
CA ARG A 107 -14.03 -19.93 23.87
C ARG A 107 -13.64 -19.85 22.39
N SER A 108 -14.06 -20.81 21.54
CA SER A 108 -13.71 -20.79 20.11
C SER A 108 -14.29 -19.56 19.41
N VAL A 109 -15.43 -19.06 19.89
CA VAL A 109 -16.13 -17.88 19.37
C VAL A 109 -15.30 -16.59 19.38
N ALA A 110 -14.22 -16.53 20.17
CA ALA A 110 -13.27 -15.42 20.17
C ALA A 110 -12.18 -15.55 19.09
N SER A 111 -12.07 -16.70 18.42
CA SER A 111 -11.08 -16.98 17.37
C SER A 111 -11.67 -16.80 15.98
N ALA A 112 -10.89 -16.26 15.04
CA ALA A 112 -11.26 -16.18 13.63
C ALA A 112 -11.37 -17.54 12.92
N ALA A 113 -10.98 -18.64 13.58
CA ALA A 113 -11.14 -20.00 13.06
C ALA A 113 -12.54 -20.60 13.28
N ASP A 114 -13.32 -20.04 14.21
CA ASP A 114 -14.72 -20.40 14.42
C ASP A 114 -15.62 -19.66 13.41
N GLU A 115 -16.76 -20.24 13.02
CA GLU A 115 -17.68 -19.61 12.06
C GLU A 115 -18.26 -18.28 12.58
N ASP A 116 -18.71 -18.25 13.85
CA ASP A 116 -19.23 -17.04 14.48
C ASP A 116 -18.11 -16.05 14.78
N GLY A 117 -16.94 -16.57 15.20
CA GLY A 117 -15.76 -15.74 15.38
C GLY A 117 -15.33 -15.06 14.08
N ALA A 118 -15.20 -15.79 12.97
CA ALA A 118 -14.85 -15.25 11.66
C ALA A 118 -15.84 -14.17 11.21
N ARG A 119 -17.15 -14.39 11.41
CA ARG A 119 -18.18 -13.40 11.12
C ARG A 119 -18.04 -12.15 12.01
N LEU A 120 -17.75 -12.31 13.30
CA LEU A 120 -17.50 -11.19 14.21
C LEU A 120 -16.28 -10.36 13.79
N TYR A 121 -15.17 -11.03 13.43
CA TYR A 121 -13.97 -10.36 12.90
C TYR A 121 -14.25 -9.63 11.58
N ALA A 122 -15.06 -10.22 10.69
CA ALA A 122 -15.46 -9.58 9.43
C ALA A 122 -16.29 -8.32 9.68
N MET A 123 -17.27 -8.37 10.60
CA MET A 123 -18.08 -7.21 10.98
C MET A 123 -17.21 -6.09 11.58
N ALA A 124 -16.32 -6.42 12.53
CA ALA A 124 -15.41 -5.46 13.14
C ALA A 124 -14.45 -4.84 12.12
N LYS A 125 -13.92 -5.65 11.18
CA LYS A 125 -13.05 -5.17 10.10
C LYS A 125 -13.79 -4.22 9.15
N ALA A 126 -15.03 -4.52 8.79
CA ALA A 126 -15.86 -3.67 7.94
C ALA A 126 -16.14 -2.31 8.61
N VAL A 127 -16.46 -2.31 9.91
CA VAL A 127 -16.63 -1.06 10.69
C VAL A 127 -15.35 -0.24 10.75
N ARG A 128 -14.20 -0.84 11.07
CA ARG A 128 -12.92 -0.12 11.10
C ARG A 128 -12.56 0.46 9.74
N ARG A 129 -12.90 -0.23 8.65
CA ARG A 129 -12.75 0.30 7.30
C ARG A 129 -13.67 1.50 7.08
N ALA A 130 -14.95 1.42 7.43
CA ALA A 130 -15.88 2.54 7.31
C ALA A 130 -15.46 3.75 8.17
N GLN A 131 -14.89 3.53 9.35
CA GLN A 131 -14.29 4.59 10.17
C GLN A 131 -13.13 5.29 9.44
N HIS A 132 -12.22 4.50 8.88
CA HIS A 132 -11.09 5.02 8.10
C HIS A 132 -11.58 5.78 6.86
N ASP A 133 -12.54 5.22 6.12
CA ASP A 133 -13.11 5.81 4.91
C ASP A 133 -13.78 7.15 5.25
N MET A 134 -14.59 7.22 6.31
CA MET A 134 -15.23 8.47 6.73
C MET A 134 -14.18 9.53 7.09
N ILE A 135 -13.14 9.19 7.84
CA ILE A 135 -12.07 10.14 8.19
C ILE A 135 -11.31 10.60 6.93
N ALA A 136 -11.07 9.69 5.98
CA ALA A 136 -10.28 9.96 4.78
C ALA A 136 -11.04 10.77 3.71
N TYR A 137 -12.36 10.59 3.62
CA TYR A 137 -13.17 11.10 2.51
C TYR A 137 -14.17 12.20 2.90
N VAL A 138 -14.43 12.43 4.19
CA VAL A 138 -15.20 13.62 4.61
C VAL A 138 -14.45 14.87 4.16
N ARG A 139 -15.19 15.81 3.56
CA ARG A 139 -14.68 17.11 3.12
C ARG A 139 -15.49 18.21 3.78
N PHE A 140 -14.79 19.14 4.40
CA PHE A 140 -15.38 20.32 5.03
C PHE A 140 -15.39 21.47 4.03
N GLN A 141 -16.53 22.14 3.96
CA GLN A 141 -16.76 23.32 3.13
C GLN A 141 -17.16 24.49 4.03
N GLU A 142 -16.73 25.71 3.70
CA GLU A 142 -17.15 26.89 4.44
C GLU A 142 -18.65 27.13 4.23
N ARG A 143 -19.36 27.43 5.33
CA ARG A 143 -20.80 27.61 5.34
C ARG A 143 -21.18 28.83 4.50
N ARG A 144 -22.12 28.65 3.58
CA ARG A 144 -22.69 29.74 2.81
C ARG A 144 -23.71 30.56 3.61
N PRO A 145 -23.90 31.86 3.31
CA PRO A 145 -24.81 32.73 4.06
C PRO A 145 -26.29 32.30 4.01
N ASP A 146 -26.69 31.54 2.98
CA ASP A 146 -28.03 31.03 2.71
C ASP A 146 -28.35 29.72 3.46
N MET A 147 -27.35 29.06 4.06
CA MET A 147 -27.53 27.80 4.79
C MET A 147 -27.64 28.04 6.31
N THR A 148 -28.83 27.77 6.86
CA THR A 148 -29.12 27.78 8.30
C THR A 148 -29.08 26.34 8.86
N VAL A 149 -27.89 25.91 9.27
CA VAL A 149 -27.66 24.53 9.73
C VAL A 149 -27.04 24.59 11.11
N GLY A 150 -27.86 24.45 12.14
CA GLY A 150 -27.45 24.63 13.53
C GLY A 150 -28.66 24.94 14.43
N VAL A 151 -28.43 24.98 15.74
CA VAL A 151 -29.44 25.33 16.74
C VAL A 151 -29.00 26.63 17.43
N GLY A 152 -29.72 27.73 17.19
CA GLY A 152 -29.45 29.05 17.80
C GLY A 152 -28.54 29.97 16.99
N ASP A 153 -28.01 31.01 17.65
CA ASP A 153 -27.19 32.10 17.05
C ASP A 153 -25.76 31.67 16.66
N ASP A 154 -25.34 30.43 16.97
CA ASP A 154 -23.97 29.96 16.79
C ASP A 154 -23.86 28.97 15.63
N LEU A 155 -23.93 29.52 14.41
CA LEU A 155 -23.91 28.72 13.18
C LEU A 155 -22.48 28.21 12.89
N PRO A 156 -22.30 26.91 12.62
CA PRO A 156 -21.00 26.31 12.37
C PRO A 156 -20.34 26.94 11.14
N LYS A 157 -19.03 27.18 11.23
CA LYS A 157 -18.25 27.74 10.12
C LYS A 157 -18.09 26.75 8.97
N TYR A 158 -17.98 25.46 9.27
CA TYR A 158 -17.75 24.42 8.28
C TYR A 158 -18.87 23.38 8.23
N LEU A 159 -19.29 22.98 7.03
CA LEU A 159 -20.29 21.94 6.80
C LEU A 159 -19.67 20.77 6.01
N ALA A 160 -20.08 19.55 6.31
CA ALA A 160 -19.70 18.35 5.58
C ALA A 160 -20.86 17.36 5.48
N TRP A 161 -20.94 16.63 4.37
CA TRP A 161 -21.90 15.54 4.17
C TRP A 161 -21.18 14.25 3.80
N TYR A 162 -21.55 13.14 4.41
CA TYR A 162 -20.98 11.83 4.08
C TYR A 162 -21.97 10.68 4.34
N GLU A 163 -21.89 9.63 3.53
CA GLU A 163 -22.80 8.48 3.59
C GLU A 163 -22.03 7.21 3.96
N PRO A 164 -21.91 6.90 5.27
CA PRO A 164 -21.16 5.74 5.72
C PRO A 164 -21.96 4.43 5.56
N ASP A 165 -21.27 3.33 5.26
CA ASP A 165 -21.87 1.98 5.23
C ASP A 165 -22.36 1.51 6.62
N HIS A 166 -21.81 2.09 7.69
CA HIS A 166 -21.96 1.65 9.08
C HIS A 166 -22.09 2.84 10.03
N ASP A 167 -22.49 2.58 11.28
CA ASP A 167 -22.81 3.63 12.27
C ASP A 167 -21.54 4.20 12.91
N VAL A 168 -20.79 4.97 12.13
CA VAL A 168 -19.45 5.49 12.49
C VAL A 168 -19.39 7.00 12.74
N LEU A 169 -20.53 7.70 12.62
CA LEU A 169 -20.60 9.16 12.78
C LEU A 169 -20.03 9.63 14.12
N ALA A 170 -20.40 9.01 15.23
CA ALA A 170 -19.92 9.38 16.56
C ALA A 170 -18.39 9.23 16.69
N TYR A 171 -17.82 8.19 16.04
CA TYR A 171 -16.38 7.97 16.04
C TYR A 171 -15.65 9.05 15.21
N ALA A 172 -16.16 9.35 14.02
CA ALA A 172 -15.59 10.40 13.17
C ALA A 172 -15.71 11.79 13.83
N ALA A 173 -16.84 12.09 14.48
CA ALA A 173 -17.06 13.35 15.19
C ALA A 173 -16.02 13.57 16.31
N ASP A 174 -15.77 12.56 17.15
CA ASP A 174 -14.73 12.62 18.19
C ASP A 174 -13.32 12.80 17.59
N HIS A 175 -13.04 12.10 16.48
CA HIS A 175 -11.76 12.23 15.78
C HIS A 175 -11.51 13.66 15.28
N PHE A 176 -12.52 14.29 14.69
CA PHE A 176 -12.42 15.65 14.16
C PHE A 176 -12.41 16.71 15.26
N ALA A 177 -13.22 16.56 16.32
CA ALA A 177 -13.25 17.47 17.47
C ALA A 177 -11.87 17.61 18.13
N LYS A 178 -11.16 16.50 18.31
CA LYS A 178 -9.80 16.48 18.89
C LYS A 178 -8.74 17.16 18.03
N ARG A 179 -8.97 17.28 16.72
CA ARG A 179 -7.95 17.72 15.73
C ARG A 179 -8.21 19.11 15.16
N MET A 180 -9.46 19.55 15.11
CA MET A 180 -9.86 20.83 14.52
C MET A 180 -10.01 21.97 15.53
N GLY A 181 -9.61 21.76 16.79
CA GLY A 181 -9.54 22.80 17.81
C GLY A 181 -10.88 23.53 18.00
N GLY A 182 -10.82 24.87 18.08
CA GLY A 182 -12.00 25.73 18.25
C GLY A 182 -12.80 26.03 16.98
N ALA A 183 -12.46 25.44 15.83
CA ALA A 183 -13.23 25.64 14.61
C ALA A 183 -14.57 24.93 14.71
N THR A 184 -15.68 25.66 14.52
CA THR A 184 -17.04 25.10 14.59
C THR A 184 -17.39 24.39 13.28
N TRP A 185 -17.97 23.19 13.39
CA TRP A 185 -18.29 22.38 12.22
C TRP A 185 -19.54 21.51 12.40
N TRP A 186 -20.10 21.06 11.28
CA TRP A 186 -21.23 20.15 11.23
C TRP A 186 -20.98 19.04 10.21
N ILE A 187 -21.29 17.79 10.58
CA ILE A 187 -21.19 16.61 9.71
C ILE A 187 -22.58 15.96 9.66
N GLY A 188 -23.18 15.93 8.47
CA GLY A 188 -24.43 15.25 8.19
C GLY A 188 -24.25 13.86 7.58
N THR A 189 -25.13 12.94 7.99
CA THR A 189 -25.30 11.60 7.40
C THR A 189 -26.79 11.32 7.20
N PRO A 190 -27.17 10.31 6.40
CA PRO A 190 -28.58 9.95 6.20
C PRO A 190 -29.35 9.60 7.47
N ASP A 191 -28.68 9.16 8.54
CA ASP A 191 -29.32 8.68 9.77
C ASP A 191 -29.18 9.66 10.95
N GLY A 192 -28.41 10.73 10.79
CA GLY A 192 -28.12 11.67 11.87
C GLY A 192 -27.07 12.70 11.51
N ALA A 193 -26.90 13.70 12.36
CA ALA A 193 -25.85 14.69 12.22
C ALA A 193 -25.12 14.95 13.53
N ALA A 194 -23.86 15.39 13.43
CA ALA A 194 -23.03 15.78 14.54
C ALA A 194 -22.57 17.24 14.37
N THR A 195 -22.78 18.04 15.39
CA THR A 195 -22.40 19.47 15.45
C THR A 195 -21.32 19.66 16.51
N TRP A 196 -20.29 20.45 16.21
CA TRP A 196 -19.24 20.85 17.13
C TRP A 196 -19.23 22.37 17.27
N ASP A 197 -19.45 22.84 18.51
CA ASP A 197 -19.46 24.26 18.88
C ASP A 197 -18.08 24.77 19.36
N GLY A 198 -17.02 23.99 19.18
CA GLY A 198 -15.68 24.30 19.68
C GLY A 198 -15.38 23.74 21.08
N GLN A 199 -16.40 23.25 21.80
CA GLN A 199 -16.24 22.67 23.14
C GLN A 199 -16.94 21.33 23.31
N THR A 200 -18.13 21.16 22.74
CA THR A 200 -18.98 19.98 22.91
C THR A 200 -19.56 19.49 21.58
N ILE A 201 -19.70 18.15 21.46
CA ILE A 201 -20.35 17.52 20.32
C ILE A 201 -21.83 17.34 20.66
N ARG A 202 -22.72 17.83 19.79
CA ARG A 202 -24.16 17.63 19.86
C ARG A 202 -24.61 16.76 18.71
N TYR A 203 -25.45 15.77 18.99
CA TYR A 203 -26.04 14.89 17.98
C TYR A 203 -27.48 15.30 17.72
N SER A 204 -27.87 15.38 16.44
CA SER A 204 -29.23 15.67 16.02
C SER A 204 -29.75 14.58 15.06
N PRO A 205 -31.07 14.44 14.90
CA PRO A 205 -31.65 13.62 13.84
C PRO A 205 -31.16 14.03 12.44
N ALA A 206 -31.33 13.14 11.47
CA ALA A 206 -31.00 13.43 10.08
C ALA A 206 -31.73 14.69 9.59
N PRO A 207 -31.06 15.58 8.83
CA PRO A 207 -31.71 16.77 8.30
C PRO A 207 -32.80 16.38 7.28
N ALA A 208 -33.92 17.12 7.30
CA ALA A 208 -35.08 16.85 6.45
C ALA A 208 -34.78 17.00 4.94
N ASP A 209 -33.80 17.85 4.58
CA ASP A 209 -33.38 18.08 3.19
C ASP A 209 -31.91 17.66 2.99
N ALA A 210 -31.66 16.36 2.91
CA ALA A 210 -30.34 15.81 2.58
C ALA A 210 -29.84 16.22 1.17
N SER A 211 -30.76 16.56 0.26
CA SER A 211 -30.43 16.96 -1.12
C SER A 211 -29.73 18.31 -1.21
N ALA A 212 -30.13 19.29 -0.42
CA ALA A 212 -29.49 20.62 -0.40
C ALA A 212 -28.00 20.54 -0.02
N PHE A 213 -27.65 19.65 0.90
CA PHE A 213 -26.26 19.42 1.32
C PHE A 213 -25.44 18.65 0.27
N ARG A 214 -26.06 17.74 -0.47
CA ARG A 214 -25.42 17.06 -1.60
C ARG A 214 -25.08 18.03 -2.74
N ALA A 215 -25.99 18.97 -3.05
CA ALA A 215 -25.78 19.96 -4.12
C ALA A 215 -24.77 21.06 -3.75
N GLY A 216 -24.58 21.35 -2.47
CA GLY A 216 -23.55 22.29 -1.99
C GLY A 216 -22.12 21.79 -2.25
N ALA A 217 -21.93 20.47 -2.20
CA ALA A 217 -20.65 19.81 -2.49
C ALA A 217 -20.14 20.05 -3.92
N ASP A 218 -21.06 20.37 -4.85
CA ASP A 218 -20.78 20.55 -6.27
C ASP A 218 -20.16 21.91 -6.64
N GLN A 219 -20.15 22.93 -5.76
CA GLN A 219 -19.41 24.18 -6.04
C GLN A 219 -18.04 24.14 -5.38
N ILE A 220 -17.10 23.75 -6.22
CA ILE A 220 -15.71 23.47 -5.88
C ILE A 220 -14.94 24.78 -5.70
N GLU A 221 -14.04 24.81 -4.71
CA GLU A 221 -12.91 25.74 -4.68
C GLU A 221 -12.06 25.53 -5.96
N PRO A 222 -12.08 26.46 -6.94
CA PRO A 222 -11.47 26.24 -8.26
C PRO A 222 -9.97 25.94 -8.20
N LEU A 223 -9.33 26.45 -7.15
CA LEU A 223 -7.90 26.24 -6.84
C LEU A 223 -7.59 24.77 -6.51
N TRP A 224 -8.47 24.08 -5.78
CA TRP A 224 -8.25 22.69 -5.41
C TRP A 224 -8.45 21.74 -6.60
N ILE A 225 -9.46 21.96 -7.44
CA ILE A 225 -9.60 21.20 -8.70
C ILE A 225 -8.42 21.45 -9.64
N ALA A 226 -7.99 22.70 -9.78
CA ALA A 226 -6.82 23.03 -10.59
C ALA A 226 -5.57 22.32 -10.06
N TYR A 227 -5.38 22.29 -8.75
CA TYR A 227 -4.30 21.55 -8.10
C TYR A 227 -4.41 20.03 -8.35
N TYR A 228 -5.58 19.44 -8.12
CA TYR A 228 -5.79 17.99 -8.33
C TYR A 228 -5.57 17.58 -9.78
N LYS A 229 -6.08 18.34 -10.75
CA LYS A 229 -5.85 18.12 -12.19
C LYS A 229 -4.37 18.15 -12.55
N ASN A 230 -3.58 19.03 -11.93
CA ASN A 230 -2.16 19.20 -12.23
C ASN A 230 -1.25 18.17 -11.54
N ILE A 231 -1.65 17.64 -10.38
CA ILE A 231 -0.89 16.60 -9.67
C ILE A 231 -1.24 15.20 -10.17
N PHE A 232 -2.49 14.98 -10.56
CA PHE A 232 -2.93 13.69 -11.05
C PHE A 232 -2.37 13.47 -12.46
N ASN A 233 -1.31 12.65 -12.55
CA ASN A 233 -0.70 12.32 -13.81
C ASN A 233 -1.45 11.15 -14.48
N PRO A 234 -2.22 11.38 -15.56
CA PRO A 234 -2.96 10.32 -16.25
C PRO A 234 -2.06 9.21 -16.81
N ALA A 235 -0.77 9.49 -17.07
CA ALA A 235 0.19 8.48 -17.51
C ALA A 235 0.56 7.48 -16.40
N ARG A 236 0.38 7.84 -15.12
CA ARG A 236 0.68 6.99 -13.96
C ARG A 236 -0.56 6.36 -13.32
N LEU A 237 -1.73 6.55 -13.92
CA LEU A 237 -2.98 6.07 -13.38
C LEU A 237 -3.05 4.53 -13.43
N ASN A 238 -3.05 3.89 -12.27
CA ASN A 238 -3.44 2.48 -12.14
C ASN A 238 -4.93 2.43 -11.76
N GLU A 239 -5.76 2.09 -12.73
CA GLU A 239 -7.22 2.01 -12.59
C GLU A 239 -7.64 1.02 -11.49
N ALA A 240 -6.99 -0.15 -11.42
CA ALA A 240 -7.29 -1.15 -10.39
C ALA A 240 -6.96 -0.63 -8.98
N ALA A 241 -5.81 0.03 -8.81
CA ALA A 241 -5.43 0.64 -7.54
C ALA A 241 -6.36 1.81 -7.17
N LEU A 242 -6.76 2.63 -8.15
CA LEU A 242 -7.70 3.73 -7.95
C LEU A 242 -9.05 3.20 -7.45
N HIS A 243 -9.62 2.18 -8.09
CA HIS A 243 -10.89 1.60 -7.64
C HIS A 243 -10.79 0.84 -6.31
N GLN A 244 -9.62 0.26 -6.00
CA GLN A 244 -9.38 -0.41 -4.73
C GLN A 244 -9.32 0.58 -3.55
N HIS A 245 -8.62 1.71 -3.74
CA HIS A 245 -8.47 2.74 -2.73
C HIS A 245 -9.66 3.71 -2.71
N MET A 246 -10.26 4.01 -3.84
CA MET A 246 -11.40 4.92 -3.99
C MET A 246 -12.52 4.29 -4.84
N PRO A 247 -13.30 3.35 -4.26
CA PRO A 247 -14.44 2.74 -4.93
C PRO A 247 -15.45 3.77 -5.48
N VAL A 248 -16.04 3.47 -6.64
CA VAL A 248 -16.95 4.36 -7.41
C VAL A 248 -18.11 4.91 -6.57
N ARG A 249 -18.59 4.14 -5.60
CA ARG A 249 -19.67 4.57 -4.68
C ARG A 249 -19.32 5.84 -3.89
N PHE A 250 -18.05 6.10 -3.59
CA PHE A 250 -17.59 7.27 -2.85
C PHE A 250 -17.43 8.52 -3.73
N TRP A 251 -17.53 8.37 -5.05
CA TRP A 251 -17.33 9.48 -5.99
C TRP A 251 -18.43 10.54 -5.87
N LYS A 252 -19.62 10.15 -5.40
CA LYS A 252 -20.77 11.06 -5.25
C LYS A 252 -20.56 12.15 -4.18
N GLY A 253 -19.59 11.98 -3.27
CA GLY A 253 -19.28 12.95 -2.21
C GLY A 253 -17.93 13.65 -2.38
N LEU A 254 -17.22 13.39 -3.48
CA LEU A 254 -15.88 13.91 -3.73
C LEU A 254 -15.90 14.87 -4.94
N PRO A 255 -15.52 16.16 -4.75
CA PRO A 255 -15.53 17.12 -5.84
C PRO A 255 -14.56 16.75 -6.98
N GLU A 256 -13.47 16.08 -6.66
CA GLU A 256 -12.45 15.66 -7.65
C GLU A 256 -12.88 14.41 -8.41
N ALA A 257 -13.82 13.64 -7.86
CA ALA A 257 -14.23 12.38 -8.46
C ALA A 257 -15.09 12.54 -9.72
N ALA A 258 -15.70 13.71 -9.92
CA ALA A 258 -16.36 14.07 -11.17
C ALA A 258 -15.39 14.13 -12.36
N LEU A 259 -14.10 14.41 -12.11
CA LEU A 259 -13.06 14.50 -13.14
C LEU A 259 -12.44 13.14 -13.47
N ILE A 260 -12.55 12.16 -12.56
CA ILE A 260 -11.92 10.85 -12.69
C ILE A 260 -12.34 10.10 -13.98
N PRO A 261 -13.62 10.04 -14.38
CA PRO A 261 -14.03 9.38 -15.63
C PRO A 261 -13.37 9.98 -16.88
N GLU A 262 -13.34 11.31 -16.98
CA GLU A 262 -12.71 12.04 -18.09
C GLU A 262 -11.19 11.75 -18.11
N MET A 263 -10.53 11.81 -16.95
CA MET A 263 -9.10 11.55 -16.82
C MET A 263 -8.72 10.09 -17.12
N ILE A 264 -9.57 9.12 -16.77
CA ILE A 264 -9.41 7.70 -17.16
C ILE A 264 -9.53 7.56 -18.68
N ALA A 265 -10.51 8.24 -19.30
CA ALA A 265 -10.70 8.22 -20.74
C ALA A 265 -9.50 8.85 -21.48
N GLU A 266 -8.99 10.00 -21.01
CA GLU A 266 -7.77 10.63 -21.54
C GLU A 266 -6.53 9.74 -21.40
N ALA A 267 -6.37 9.07 -20.24
CA ALA A 267 -5.30 8.11 -20.01
C ALA A 267 -5.35 6.91 -20.98
N ARG A 268 -6.56 6.41 -21.30
CA ARG A 268 -6.78 5.33 -22.27
C ARG A 268 -6.56 5.78 -23.72
N ASN A 269 -6.93 7.02 -24.05
CA ASN A 269 -6.90 7.56 -25.41
C ASN A 269 -5.55 8.14 -25.86
N GLY A 270 -4.48 8.00 -25.06
CA GLY A 270 -3.11 8.28 -25.52
C GLY A 270 -2.28 9.18 -24.60
N ALA A 271 -2.85 9.78 -23.54
CA ALA A 271 -2.07 10.58 -22.58
C ALA A 271 -0.98 9.76 -21.86
N ARG A 272 -1.14 8.42 -21.79
CA ARG A 272 -0.09 7.50 -21.31
C ARG A 272 1.16 7.46 -22.20
N ARG A 273 1.07 7.72 -23.50
CA ARG A 273 2.21 7.66 -24.45
C ARG A 273 3.04 8.94 -24.49
N VAL A 274 2.41 10.11 -24.31
CA VAL A 274 3.07 11.41 -24.46
C VAL A 274 3.41 12.09 -23.13
N GLY A 275 2.84 11.65 -22.00
CA GLY A 275 3.16 12.21 -20.68
C GLY A 275 2.82 13.70 -20.50
N GLN A 276 2.16 14.31 -21.48
CA GLN A 276 1.74 15.71 -21.48
C GLN A 276 0.22 15.77 -21.54
N ALA A 277 -0.40 16.54 -20.64
CA ALA A 277 -1.78 16.95 -20.80
C ALA A 277 -1.90 17.82 -22.06
N ALA A 278 -2.90 17.56 -22.91
CA ALA A 278 -3.12 18.30 -24.15
C ALA A 278 -3.21 19.83 -23.94
N THR A 279 -3.57 20.26 -22.73
CA THR A 279 -3.56 21.65 -22.25
C THR A 279 -2.21 22.36 -22.41
N VAL A 280 -1.08 21.66 -22.22
CA VAL A 280 0.27 22.24 -22.41
C VAL A 280 0.54 22.53 -23.89
N GLY A 281 0.03 21.69 -24.79
CA GLY A 281 0.13 21.89 -26.24
C GLY A 281 -0.73 23.04 -26.78
N SER A 282 -1.79 23.43 -26.05
CA SER A 282 -2.71 24.52 -26.44
C SER A 282 -2.38 25.88 -25.83
N MET A 283 -1.43 25.98 -24.90
CA MET A 283 -1.06 27.25 -24.29
C MET A 283 -0.42 28.18 -25.34
N ARG A 284 -1.12 29.26 -25.69
CA ARG A 284 -0.57 30.35 -26.49
C ARG A 284 0.40 31.18 -25.63
N GLY A 285 1.61 30.67 -25.48
CA GLY A 285 2.75 31.38 -24.91
C GLY A 285 3.91 31.41 -25.91
N LYS A 286 4.91 32.26 -25.66
CA LYS A 286 6.17 32.24 -26.42
C LYS A 286 6.80 30.86 -26.20
N GLN A 287 6.70 29.97 -27.20
CA GLN A 287 7.39 28.69 -27.16
C GLN A 287 8.89 28.96 -27.12
N VAL A 288 9.49 28.76 -25.96
CA VAL A 288 10.94 28.66 -25.87
C VAL A 288 11.26 27.28 -26.43
N ALA A 289 11.81 27.23 -27.63
CA ALA A 289 12.39 26.00 -28.16
C ALA A 289 13.60 25.65 -27.29
N VAL A 290 13.37 24.81 -26.28
CA VAL A 290 14.43 24.23 -25.48
C VAL A 290 14.66 22.85 -26.06
N ASP A 291 15.86 22.59 -26.58
CA ASP A 291 16.24 21.23 -26.99
C ASP A 291 16.05 20.29 -25.79
N ALA A 292 15.56 19.07 -26.02
CA ALA A 292 15.26 18.12 -24.94
C ALA A 292 16.47 17.85 -24.03
N GLU A 293 17.68 17.98 -24.58
CA GLU A 293 18.95 17.90 -23.86
C GLU A 293 19.19 19.07 -22.88
N GLN A 294 18.63 20.24 -23.17
CA GLN A 294 18.72 21.46 -22.36
C GLN A 294 17.58 21.59 -21.33
N ALA A 295 16.51 20.79 -21.47
CA ALA A 295 15.32 20.85 -20.62
C ALA A 295 15.40 19.97 -19.35
N LEU A 296 16.40 19.10 -19.25
CA LEU A 296 16.63 18.31 -18.04
C LEU A 296 17.21 19.22 -16.95
N PRO A 297 16.67 19.24 -15.71
CA PRO A 297 17.33 19.93 -14.62
C PRO A 297 18.72 19.31 -14.45
N VAL A 298 19.75 20.07 -14.81
CA VAL A 298 21.15 19.67 -14.65
C VAL A 298 21.41 19.59 -13.14
N ARG A 299 21.17 18.41 -12.56
CA ARG A 299 21.73 18.10 -11.25
C ARG A 299 23.24 18.07 -11.46
N PRO A 300 24.03 18.85 -10.71
CA PRO A 300 25.48 18.75 -10.82
C PRO A 300 25.86 17.27 -10.66
N ALA A 301 26.58 16.74 -11.64
CA ALA A 301 27.03 15.37 -11.60
C ALA A 301 27.85 15.18 -10.31
N PRO A 302 27.63 14.10 -9.55
CA PRO A 302 28.39 13.87 -8.33
C PRO A 302 29.87 13.79 -8.67
N THR A 303 30.70 14.53 -7.93
CA THR A 303 32.16 14.59 -8.13
C THR A 303 32.84 13.29 -7.71
N SER A 304 32.24 12.53 -6.80
CA SER A 304 32.73 11.25 -6.31
C SER A 304 31.59 10.30 -5.91
N LEU A 305 31.89 9.00 -5.88
CA LEU A 305 30.87 7.96 -5.67
C LEU A 305 30.22 8.02 -4.27
N ASP A 306 30.99 8.36 -3.24
CA ASP A 306 30.52 8.56 -1.86
C ASP A 306 29.51 9.72 -1.73
N GLN A 307 29.60 10.71 -2.62
CA GLN A 307 28.69 11.86 -2.69
C GLN A 307 27.51 11.61 -3.63
N CYS A 308 27.40 10.43 -4.25
CA CYS A 308 26.33 10.15 -5.20
C CYS A 308 24.96 10.21 -4.55
N ARG A 309 24.07 11.06 -5.09
CA ARG A 309 22.66 11.21 -4.67
C ARG A 309 21.69 11.02 -5.84
N ASN A 310 22.10 10.30 -6.89
CA ASN A 310 21.33 10.16 -8.13
C ASN A 310 20.05 9.30 -7.98
N CYS A 311 19.98 8.42 -6.98
CA CYS A 311 18.79 7.65 -6.62
C CYS A 311 18.65 7.53 -5.09
N ASP A 312 17.51 7.11 -4.55
CA ASP A 312 17.30 7.09 -3.08
C ASP A 312 18.07 5.99 -2.32
N LEU A 313 18.80 5.10 -3.00
CA LEU A 313 19.50 3.98 -2.37
C LEU A 313 20.59 4.42 -1.37
N TRP A 314 21.21 5.59 -1.58
CA TRP A 314 22.21 6.14 -0.65
C TRP A 314 21.65 6.38 0.76
N ARG A 315 20.32 6.55 0.92
CA ARG A 315 19.70 6.89 2.20
C ARG A 315 19.75 5.75 3.22
N HIS A 316 19.82 4.51 2.74
CA HIS A 316 19.69 3.31 3.57
C HIS A 316 20.89 2.36 3.47
N ALA A 317 21.71 2.51 2.43
CA ALA A 317 23.01 1.85 2.36
C ALA A 317 23.95 2.46 3.41
N THR A 318 24.89 1.66 3.93
CA THR A 318 25.94 2.16 4.83
C THR A 318 26.94 3.02 4.05
N GLN A 319 27.31 2.58 2.85
CA GLN A 319 28.22 3.30 1.96
C GLN A 319 28.01 2.86 0.50
N ALA A 320 28.63 3.58 -0.43
CA ALA A 320 28.74 3.11 -1.80
C ALA A 320 29.87 2.08 -1.91
N VAL A 321 29.69 1.04 -2.73
CA VAL A 321 30.69 0.02 -3.00
C VAL A 321 31.22 0.20 -4.43
N PRO A 322 32.46 0.72 -4.60
CA PRO A 322 33.07 0.89 -5.91
C PRO A 322 33.50 -0.46 -6.51
N GLY A 323 33.76 -0.48 -7.82
CA GLY A 323 34.48 -1.58 -8.42
C GLY A 323 35.94 -1.67 -7.97
N ARG A 324 36.50 -2.88 -7.97
CA ARG A 324 37.85 -3.21 -7.47
C ARG A 324 38.59 -4.12 -8.43
N GLY A 325 39.87 -3.84 -8.63
CA GLY A 325 40.75 -4.58 -9.53
C GLY A 325 41.74 -3.67 -10.24
N PRO A 326 42.69 -4.24 -11.01
CA PRO A 326 43.66 -3.46 -11.76
C PRO A 326 42.98 -2.70 -12.91
N GLU A 327 43.50 -1.51 -13.23
CA GLU A 327 43.00 -0.73 -14.38
C GLU A 327 43.29 -1.39 -15.73
N THR A 328 44.25 -2.32 -15.74
CA THR A 328 44.63 -3.14 -16.90
C THR A 328 43.84 -4.44 -17.02
N ALA A 329 42.82 -4.65 -16.18
CA ALA A 329 42.01 -5.87 -16.20
C ALA A 329 41.35 -6.09 -17.57
N ARG A 330 41.67 -7.22 -18.19
CA ARG A 330 41.09 -7.59 -19.51
C ARG A 330 39.70 -8.18 -19.39
N ILE A 331 39.39 -8.73 -18.22
CA ILE A 331 38.08 -9.27 -17.88
C ILE A 331 37.48 -8.44 -16.74
N MET A 332 36.29 -7.92 -16.97
CA MET A 332 35.47 -7.26 -15.96
C MET A 332 34.30 -8.16 -15.58
N VAL A 333 33.99 -8.27 -14.29
CA VAL A 333 32.81 -9.01 -13.80
C VAL A 333 31.83 -8.01 -13.20
N VAL A 334 30.59 -8.05 -13.67
CA VAL A 334 29.53 -7.12 -13.26
C VAL A 334 28.40 -7.89 -12.59
N GLY A 335 28.15 -7.62 -11.31
CA GLY A 335 27.01 -8.12 -10.55
C GLY A 335 25.81 -7.16 -10.52
N GLU A 336 24.79 -7.52 -9.75
CA GLU A 336 23.56 -6.71 -9.64
C GLU A 336 23.78 -5.47 -8.76
N GLN A 337 24.10 -5.69 -7.48
CA GLN A 337 24.27 -4.67 -6.46
C GLN A 337 25.09 -5.24 -5.29
N PRO A 338 25.59 -4.41 -4.37
CA PRO A 338 26.25 -4.89 -3.17
C PRO A 338 25.25 -5.63 -2.26
N GLY A 339 25.72 -6.65 -1.55
CA GLY A 339 24.96 -7.32 -0.51
C GLY A 339 25.23 -6.72 0.87
N ASP A 340 24.75 -7.41 1.90
CA ASP A 340 24.86 -7.00 3.30
C ASP A 340 26.31 -6.87 3.77
N GLN A 341 27.17 -7.82 3.38
CA GLN A 341 28.58 -7.81 3.79
C GLN A 341 29.39 -6.81 2.98
N GLU A 342 29.11 -6.69 1.67
CA GLU A 342 29.74 -5.74 0.78
C GLU A 342 29.46 -4.30 1.19
N ASP A 343 28.22 -3.99 1.59
CA ASP A 343 27.82 -2.68 2.08
C ASP A 343 28.55 -2.29 3.39
N LEU A 344 28.90 -3.27 4.23
CA LEU A 344 29.66 -3.00 5.46
C LEU A 344 31.16 -2.94 5.22
N SER A 345 31.71 -3.76 4.32
CA SER A 345 33.14 -3.82 4.05
C SER A 345 33.61 -2.77 3.04
N GLY A 346 32.72 -2.28 2.18
CA GLY A 346 33.07 -1.41 1.05
C GLY A 346 33.71 -2.15 -0.13
N GLU A 347 33.70 -3.49 -0.12
CA GLU A 347 34.38 -4.34 -1.11
C GLU A 347 33.37 -5.23 -1.86
N PRO A 348 33.45 -5.36 -3.20
CA PRO A 348 32.50 -6.16 -3.97
C PRO A 348 32.78 -7.67 -3.84
N PHE A 349 31.70 -8.47 -3.80
CA PHE A 349 31.74 -9.93 -3.76
C PHE A 349 32.58 -10.51 -2.62
N VAL A 350 32.32 -10.08 -1.38
CA VAL A 350 32.95 -10.64 -0.16
C VAL A 350 32.01 -11.55 0.64
N GLY A 351 30.72 -11.56 0.32
CA GLY A 351 29.72 -12.38 0.99
C GLY A 351 29.62 -13.81 0.45
N PRO A 352 28.56 -14.55 0.85
CA PRO A 352 28.36 -15.95 0.43
C PRO A 352 28.33 -16.16 -1.09
N ALA A 353 27.78 -15.20 -1.85
CA ALA A 353 27.78 -15.25 -3.31
C ALA A 353 29.20 -15.03 -3.88
N GLY A 354 30.03 -14.22 -3.20
CA GLY A 354 31.44 -14.03 -3.52
C GLY A 354 32.24 -15.33 -3.37
N ASN A 355 31.98 -16.10 -2.31
CA ASN A 355 32.65 -17.40 -2.11
C ASN A 355 32.34 -18.41 -3.24
N VAL A 356 31.09 -18.42 -3.73
CA VAL A 356 30.71 -19.26 -4.88
C VAL A 356 31.42 -18.77 -6.16
N LEU A 357 31.53 -17.45 -6.35
CA LEU A 357 32.28 -16.88 -7.45
C LEU A 357 33.78 -17.26 -7.37
N ASP A 358 34.38 -17.22 -6.18
CA ASP A 358 35.79 -17.58 -5.96
C ASP A 358 36.09 -19.03 -6.29
N GLU A 359 35.17 -19.94 -5.95
CA GLU A 359 35.27 -21.35 -6.33
C GLU A 359 35.23 -21.51 -7.85
N ALA A 360 34.28 -20.85 -8.51
CA ALA A 360 34.14 -20.91 -9.96
C ALA A 360 35.34 -20.28 -10.69
N LEU A 361 35.91 -19.19 -10.16
CA LEU A 361 37.14 -18.56 -10.66
C LEU A 361 38.33 -19.51 -10.57
N ARG A 362 38.49 -20.20 -9.43
CA ARG A 362 39.55 -21.19 -9.25
C ARG A 362 39.40 -22.35 -10.23
N GLY A 363 38.18 -22.86 -10.39
CA GLY A 363 37.87 -23.92 -11.35
C GLY A 363 38.10 -23.51 -12.81
N ALA A 364 37.82 -22.25 -13.14
CA ALA A 364 38.08 -21.68 -14.47
C ALA A 364 39.55 -21.31 -14.70
N GLY A 365 40.42 -21.41 -13.67
CA GLY A 365 41.81 -20.97 -13.73
C GLY A 365 41.96 -19.49 -14.06
N VAL A 366 41.13 -18.65 -13.46
CA VAL A 366 41.15 -17.18 -13.59
C VAL A 366 41.53 -16.59 -12.23
N ALA A 367 42.64 -15.85 -12.20
CA ALA A 367 43.11 -15.24 -10.96
C ALA A 367 42.25 -14.02 -10.59
N ARG A 368 41.68 -13.99 -9.37
CA ARG A 368 40.73 -12.94 -8.94
C ARG A 368 41.36 -11.54 -9.01
N ASP A 369 42.63 -11.42 -8.66
CA ASP A 369 43.42 -10.19 -8.68
C ASP A 369 43.71 -9.66 -10.11
N SER A 370 43.53 -10.49 -11.14
CA SER A 370 43.59 -10.07 -12.55
C SER A 370 42.29 -9.46 -13.08
N LEU A 371 41.21 -9.53 -12.29
CA LEU A 371 39.86 -9.10 -12.68
C LEU A 371 39.50 -7.72 -12.14
N TYR A 372 38.65 -6.99 -12.87
CA TYR A 372 37.92 -5.87 -12.31
C TYR A 372 36.50 -6.29 -11.92
N LEU A 373 36.22 -6.36 -10.63
CA LEU A 373 34.94 -6.78 -10.07
C LEU A 373 34.09 -5.56 -9.70
N THR A 374 32.84 -5.50 -10.15
CA THR A 374 31.94 -4.39 -9.86
C THR A 374 30.47 -4.81 -9.86
N ASN A 375 29.57 -3.88 -9.57
CA ASN A 375 28.12 -4.07 -9.66
C ASN A 375 27.46 -2.99 -10.53
N ALA A 376 26.33 -3.32 -11.14
CA ALA A 376 25.53 -2.38 -11.92
C ALA A 376 25.00 -1.22 -11.07
N VAL A 377 24.58 -1.52 -9.83
CA VAL A 377 24.20 -0.52 -8.83
C VAL A 377 25.25 -0.48 -7.72
N LYS A 378 25.56 0.71 -7.20
CA LYS A 378 26.67 0.92 -6.24
C LYS A 378 26.26 0.99 -4.76
N HIS A 379 24.96 0.99 -4.46
CA HIS A 379 24.44 1.05 -3.09
C HIS A 379 23.54 -0.16 -2.82
N PHE A 380 23.60 -0.69 -1.61
CA PHE A 380 22.80 -1.87 -1.23
C PHE A 380 21.32 -1.51 -1.05
N LYS A 381 20.46 -2.08 -1.88
CA LYS A 381 19.00 -2.01 -1.69
C LYS A 381 18.50 -3.17 -0.83
N TRP A 382 17.88 -2.83 0.29
CA TRP A 382 17.36 -3.81 1.23
C TRP A 382 16.07 -3.36 1.93
N VAL A 383 15.39 -4.32 2.55
CA VAL A 383 14.25 -4.09 3.43
C VAL A 383 14.48 -4.77 4.78
N ALA A 384 14.06 -4.11 5.87
CA ALA A 384 14.20 -4.66 7.21
C ALA A 384 13.24 -5.83 7.41
N ARG A 385 13.74 -6.98 7.89
CA ARG A 385 12.93 -8.06 8.45
C ARG A 385 13.50 -8.46 9.80
N GLY A 386 12.92 -7.91 10.86
CA GLY A 386 13.49 -7.98 12.20
C GLY A 386 14.84 -7.26 12.23
N LYS A 387 15.88 -7.91 12.76
CA LYS A 387 17.26 -7.39 12.81
C LYS A 387 18.06 -7.60 11.52
N ARG A 388 17.49 -8.25 10.49
CA ARG A 388 18.22 -8.63 9.26
C ARG A 388 17.88 -7.67 8.12
N ARG A 389 18.91 -7.31 7.35
CA ARG A 389 18.77 -6.59 6.08
C ARG A 389 18.55 -7.59 4.95
N LEU A 390 17.34 -7.61 4.38
CA LEU A 390 17.01 -8.50 3.27
C LEU A 390 17.21 -7.80 1.95
N HIS A 391 18.06 -8.36 1.10
CA HIS A 391 18.30 -7.92 -0.26
C HIS A 391 16.99 -7.78 -1.06
N LYS A 392 16.83 -6.65 -1.75
CA LYS A 392 15.74 -6.40 -2.70
C LYS A 392 16.32 -5.97 -4.03
N THR A 393 15.86 -6.56 -5.12
CA THR A 393 16.36 -6.25 -6.47
C THR A 393 16.17 -4.76 -6.81
N PRO A 394 17.18 -4.11 -7.40
CA PRO A 394 17.06 -2.75 -7.91
C PRO A 394 15.94 -2.62 -8.95
N GLY A 395 15.24 -1.49 -8.92
CA GLY A 395 14.30 -1.11 -9.96
C GLY A 395 15.02 -0.51 -11.16
N GLN A 396 14.35 -0.48 -12.31
CA GLN A 396 14.91 0.04 -13.57
C GLN A 396 15.48 1.46 -13.42
N LEU A 397 14.75 2.37 -12.78
CA LEU A 397 15.20 3.76 -12.55
C LEU A 397 16.46 3.85 -11.68
N GLU A 398 16.67 2.91 -10.76
CA GLU A 398 17.87 2.88 -9.91
C GLU A 398 19.09 2.41 -10.71
N VAL A 399 18.89 1.41 -11.59
CA VAL A 399 19.92 0.94 -12.53
C VAL A 399 20.31 2.06 -13.51
N GLU A 400 19.33 2.76 -14.07
CA GLU A 400 19.55 3.91 -14.96
C GLU A 400 20.25 5.07 -14.24
N ALA A 401 19.88 5.38 -13.00
CA ALA A 401 20.53 6.43 -12.23
C ALA A 401 21.99 6.07 -11.86
N CYS A 402 22.30 4.79 -11.65
CA CYS A 402 23.65 4.31 -11.34
C CYS A 402 24.50 4.05 -12.58
N ALA A 403 23.89 3.99 -13.77
CA ALA A 403 24.54 3.79 -15.07
C ALA A 403 25.78 4.67 -15.24
N HIS A 404 25.68 5.94 -14.84
CA HIS A 404 26.76 6.91 -14.86
C HIS A 404 28.09 6.38 -14.28
N TRP A 405 28.03 5.65 -13.16
CA TRP A 405 29.23 5.11 -12.52
C TRP A 405 29.77 3.87 -13.22
N LEU A 406 28.87 3.00 -13.71
CA LEU A 406 29.28 1.85 -14.50
C LEU A 406 29.93 2.30 -15.82
N ASP A 407 29.38 3.32 -16.49
CA ASP A 407 29.93 3.85 -17.73
C ASP A 407 31.33 4.45 -17.53
N GLN A 408 31.57 5.14 -16.40
CA GLN A 408 32.91 5.60 -16.04
C GLN A 408 33.90 4.45 -15.81
N GLU A 409 33.47 3.37 -15.13
CA GLU A 409 34.31 2.19 -14.94
C GLU A 409 34.60 1.50 -16.29
N LEU A 410 33.60 1.34 -17.15
CA LEU A 410 33.77 0.74 -18.48
C LEU A 410 34.72 1.57 -19.36
N ALA A 411 34.58 2.90 -19.35
CA ALA A 411 35.43 3.80 -20.10
C ALA A 411 36.88 3.84 -19.57
N ARG A 412 37.06 3.73 -18.25
CA ARG A 412 38.39 3.72 -17.62
C ARG A 412 39.11 2.39 -17.85
N ILE A 413 38.43 1.26 -17.60
CA ILE A 413 39.04 -0.07 -17.64
C ILE A 413 39.16 -0.61 -19.06
N ARG A 414 38.22 -0.28 -19.95
CA ARG A 414 38.13 -0.78 -21.34
C ARG A 414 38.37 -2.30 -21.43
N PRO A 415 37.59 -3.12 -20.71
CA PRO A 415 37.78 -4.56 -20.70
C PRO A 415 37.50 -5.17 -22.07
N LYS A 416 38.23 -6.23 -22.39
CA LYS A 416 38.01 -7.02 -23.61
C LYS A 416 36.83 -7.96 -23.48
N VAL A 417 36.60 -8.44 -22.26
CA VAL A 417 35.46 -9.30 -21.95
C VAL A 417 34.76 -8.80 -20.70
N ILE A 418 33.44 -8.71 -20.73
CA ILE A 418 32.59 -8.42 -19.58
C ILE A 418 31.76 -9.66 -19.27
N VAL A 419 31.91 -10.18 -18.05
CA VAL A 419 31.08 -11.26 -17.52
C VAL A 419 29.94 -10.65 -16.73
N THR A 420 28.70 -10.87 -17.16
CA THR A 420 27.51 -10.36 -16.48
C THR A 420 26.87 -11.45 -15.62
N LEU A 421 26.71 -11.17 -14.34
CA LEU A 421 26.14 -12.10 -13.36
C LEU A 421 24.65 -11.78 -13.16
N GLY A 422 23.80 -12.50 -13.88
CA GLY A 422 22.35 -12.36 -13.83
C GLY A 422 21.77 -11.28 -14.74
N ALA A 423 20.44 -11.21 -14.78
CA ALA A 423 19.70 -10.39 -15.74
C ALA A 423 19.90 -8.88 -15.53
N THR A 424 20.00 -8.42 -14.28
CA THR A 424 20.16 -6.99 -13.97
C THR A 424 21.49 -6.45 -14.49
N ALA A 425 22.58 -7.19 -14.27
CA ALA A 425 23.91 -6.84 -14.79
C ALA A 425 23.94 -6.86 -16.32
N LEU A 426 23.34 -7.89 -16.93
CA LEU A 426 23.24 -8.01 -18.39
C LEU A 426 22.51 -6.81 -19.01
N GLY A 427 21.33 -6.47 -18.48
CA GLY A 427 20.54 -5.33 -18.96
C GLY A 427 21.27 -3.98 -18.75
N ALA A 428 22.02 -3.84 -17.65
CA ALA A 428 22.80 -2.64 -17.38
C ALA A 428 23.95 -2.44 -18.37
N VAL A 429 24.61 -3.52 -18.81
CA VAL A 429 25.74 -3.46 -19.75
C VAL A 429 25.25 -3.35 -21.19
N VAL A 430 24.26 -4.15 -21.61
CA VAL A 430 23.80 -4.20 -23.00
C VAL A 430 22.86 -3.03 -23.35
N ARG A 431 22.24 -2.40 -22.35
CA ARG A 431 21.26 -1.29 -22.50
C ARG A 431 19.99 -1.66 -23.28
N GLU A 432 19.75 -2.95 -23.48
CA GLU A 432 18.56 -3.49 -24.15
C GLU A 432 17.90 -4.61 -23.33
N LYS A 433 16.65 -4.91 -23.65
CA LYS A 433 15.90 -6.01 -23.01
C LYS A 433 16.33 -7.35 -23.62
N VAL A 434 17.31 -8.00 -22.99
CA VAL A 434 17.77 -9.34 -23.36
C VAL A 434 17.34 -10.35 -22.31
N ARG A 435 16.82 -11.50 -22.74
CA ARG A 435 16.53 -12.61 -21.83
C ARG A 435 17.85 -13.28 -21.45
N LEU A 436 18.08 -13.47 -20.16
CA LEU A 436 19.33 -14.05 -19.65
C LEU A 436 19.66 -15.40 -20.31
N ARG A 437 18.69 -16.32 -20.40
CA ARG A 437 18.92 -17.64 -21.00
C ARG A 437 19.40 -17.59 -22.45
N ASP A 438 18.90 -16.63 -23.23
CA ASP A 438 19.29 -16.48 -24.63
C ASP A 438 20.73 -15.95 -24.72
N ALA A 439 21.09 -14.99 -23.85
CA ALA A 439 22.46 -14.45 -23.77
C ALA A 439 23.49 -15.42 -23.18
N MET A 440 23.06 -16.41 -22.40
CA MET A 440 23.93 -17.46 -21.86
C MET A 440 24.34 -18.47 -22.93
N ALA A 441 23.56 -18.60 -24.02
CA ALA A 441 23.83 -19.57 -25.07
C ALA A 441 24.98 -19.14 -26.00
N THR A 442 25.15 -17.83 -26.22
CA THR A 442 26.16 -17.31 -27.14
C THR A 442 26.68 -15.95 -26.66
N PRO A 443 28.00 -15.75 -26.58
CA PRO A 443 28.59 -14.45 -26.26
C PRO A 443 28.11 -13.36 -27.21
N ILE A 444 27.79 -12.19 -26.67
CA ILE A 444 27.33 -11.04 -27.44
C ILE A 444 28.54 -10.15 -27.73
N ARG A 445 28.67 -9.68 -28.97
CA ARG A 445 29.69 -8.69 -29.33
C ARG A 445 29.08 -7.29 -29.22
N LEU A 446 29.67 -6.44 -28.38
CA LEU A 446 29.29 -5.04 -28.22
C LEU A 446 30.50 -4.17 -28.55
N GLY A 447 30.57 -3.68 -29.78
CA GLY A 447 31.77 -3.04 -30.32
C GLY A 447 32.97 -4.00 -30.29
N ASP A 448 34.05 -3.59 -29.62
CA ASP A 448 35.26 -4.39 -29.45
C ASP A 448 35.27 -5.25 -28.16
N THR A 449 34.17 -5.26 -27.41
CA THR A 449 34.06 -6.00 -26.15
C THR A 449 33.13 -7.20 -26.30
N TRP A 450 33.55 -8.34 -25.78
CA TRP A 450 32.70 -9.52 -25.65
C TRP A 450 31.90 -9.48 -24.34
N ILE A 451 30.63 -9.84 -24.40
CA ILE A 451 29.77 -10.02 -23.23
C ILE A 451 29.47 -11.50 -23.06
N VAL A 452 29.83 -12.05 -21.90
CA VAL A 452 29.50 -13.43 -21.51
C VAL A 452 28.50 -13.36 -20.35
N ALA A 453 27.28 -13.84 -20.58
CA ALA A 453 26.25 -13.83 -19.55
C ALA A 453 26.21 -15.16 -18.78
N THR A 454 25.93 -15.11 -17.48
CA THR A 454 25.71 -16.31 -16.66
C THR A 454 24.78 -16.04 -15.48
N TRP A 455 24.43 -17.07 -14.72
CA TRP A 455 23.65 -16.93 -13.49
C TRP A 455 24.39 -16.09 -12.44
N HIS A 456 23.63 -15.35 -11.65
CA HIS A 456 24.20 -14.72 -10.47
C HIS A 456 24.54 -15.80 -9.41
N PRO A 457 25.73 -15.79 -8.76
CA PRO A 457 26.12 -16.82 -7.79
C PRO A 457 25.14 -17.00 -6.62
N SER A 458 24.43 -15.93 -6.24
CA SER A 458 23.37 -16.01 -5.22
C SER A 458 22.17 -16.88 -5.64
N TYR A 459 21.98 -17.16 -6.93
CA TYR A 459 20.95 -18.09 -7.40
C TYR A 459 21.28 -19.51 -6.95
N ALA A 460 22.53 -19.96 -7.08
CA ALA A 460 22.97 -21.28 -6.61
C ALA A 460 22.69 -21.50 -5.12
N LEU A 461 22.84 -20.45 -4.30
CA LEU A 461 22.56 -20.48 -2.86
C LEU A 461 21.07 -20.59 -2.49
N ARG A 462 20.16 -20.31 -3.44
CA ARG A 462 18.71 -20.39 -3.25
C ARG A 462 18.10 -21.68 -3.80
N VAL A 463 18.91 -22.51 -4.46
CA VAL A 463 18.44 -23.78 -5.03
C VAL A 463 18.61 -24.87 -3.97
N ASP A 464 17.50 -25.44 -3.51
CA ASP A 464 17.50 -26.49 -2.48
C ASP A 464 17.99 -27.85 -3.03
N ASN A 465 17.83 -28.09 -4.32
CA ASN A 465 18.25 -29.34 -4.97
C ASN A 465 19.76 -29.33 -5.27
N PRO A 466 20.55 -30.27 -4.69
CA PRO A 466 22.00 -30.32 -4.90
C PRO A 466 22.44 -30.48 -6.37
N ALA A 467 21.73 -31.30 -7.15
CA ALA A 467 22.07 -31.52 -8.56
C ALA A 467 21.80 -30.27 -9.41
N ALA A 468 20.68 -29.59 -9.15
CA ALA A 468 20.36 -28.33 -9.83
C ALA A 468 21.33 -27.21 -9.43
N ARG A 469 21.76 -27.17 -8.16
CA ARG A 469 22.80 -26.25 -7.70
C ARG A 469 24.14 -26.50 -8.40
N ALA A 470 24.58 -27.75 -8.48
CA ALA A 470 25.81 -28.11 -9.19
C ALA A 470 25.76 -27.74 -10.68
N SER A 471 24.60 -27.89 -11.32
CA SER A 471 24.40 -27.43 -12.72
C SER A 471 24.60 -25.91 -12.85
N VAL A 472 24.04 -25.12 -11.93
CA VAL A 472 24.22 -23.66 -11.94
C VAL A 472 25.68 -23.28 -11.72
N GLU A 473 26.36 -23.91 -10.77
CA GLU A 473 27.78 -23.67 -10.50
C GLU A 473 28.66 -24.05 -11.72
N ALA A 474 28.32 -25.14 -12.42
CA ALA A 474 28.99 -25.54 -13.66
C ALA A 474 28.77 -24.53 -14.81
N GLU A 475 27.57 -23.96 -14.95
CA GLU A 475 27.29 -22.92 -15.94
C GLU A 475 28.06 -21.62 -15.66
N ILE A 476 28.26 -21.27 -14.38
CA ILE A 476 29.10 -20.11 -13.99
C ILE A 476 30.57 -20.39 -14.35
N LEU A 477 31.08 -21.57 -14.02
CA LEU A 477 32.45 -21.98 -14.37
C LEU A 477 32.67 -21.98 -15.89
N ALA A 478 31.73 -22.52 -16.66
CA ALA A 478 31.80 -22.55 -18.12
C ALA A 478 31.86 -21.13 -18.71
N ALA A 479 31.05 -20.21 -18.21
CA ALA A 479 31.07 -18.81 -18.63
C ALA A 479 32.42 -18.13 -18.32
N LEU A 480 32.99 -18.34 -17.13
CA LEU A 480 34.30 -17.80 -16.78
C LEU A 480 35.43 -18.38 -17.65
N THR A 481 35.35 -19.68 -17.96
CA THR A 481 36.31 -20.35 -18.86
C THR A 481 36.22 -19.79 -20.28
N GLN A 482 35.00 -19.56 -20.77
CA GLN A 482 34.77 -18.94 -22.08
C GLN A 482 35.28 -17.49 -22.10
N ALA A 483 35.08 -16.74 -21.02
CA ALA A 483 35.58 -15.38 -20.90
C ALA A 483 37.12 -15.33 -20.92
N ARG A 484 37.79 -16.26 -20.23
CA ARG A 484 39.25 -16.39 -20.29
C ARG A 484 39.74 -16.64 -21.71
N ARG A 485 39.14 -17.61 -22.41
CA ARG A 485 39.49 -17.94 -23.79
C ARG A 485 39.32 -16.74 -24.73
N LEU A 486 38.20 -16.02 -24.64
CA LEU A 486 37.94 -14.83 -25.46
C LEU A 486 38.92 -13.69 -25.17
N ALA A 487 39.33 -13.54 -23.91
CA ALA A 487 40.38 -12.60 -23.56
C ALA A 487 41.73 -13.03 -24.18
N GLU A 488 42.09 -14.31 -24.13
CA GLU A 488 43.36 -14.83 -24.66
C GLU A 488 43.43 -14.79 -26.21
N GLU A 489 42.35 -15.10 -26.91
CA GLU A 489 42.31 -15.16 -28.39
C GLU A 489 42.55 -13.79 -29.05
N GLU A 490 42.07 -12.70 -28.47
CA GLU A 490 42.41 -11.35 -28.95
C GLU A 490 43.88 -10.98 -28.70
N THR A 491 44.56 -11.62 -27.74
CA THR A 491 46.01 -11.41 -27.55
C THR A 491 46.79 -11.94 -28.75
N PHE A 492 46.36 -13.06 -29.32
CA PHE A 492 47.03 -13.70 -30.46
C PHE A 492 46.74 -13.01 -31.79
N ALA A 493 45.58 -12.38 -31.95
CA ALA A 493 45.26 -11.58 -33.13
C ALA A 493 46.04 -10.24 -33.20
N ALA A 494 46.68 -9.82 -32.10
CA ALA A 494 47.32 -8.51 -31.96
C ALA A 494 48.87 -8.52 -31.89
N GLY A 495 49.54 -9.63 -32.27
CA GLY A 495 51.02 -9.72 -32.28
C GLY A 495 51.65 -9.74 -33.67
N PRO A 496 52.94 -9.38 -33.76
CA PRO A 496 53.44 -8.01 -33.93
C PRO A 496 53.24 -7.48 -35.36
N ALA A 497 53.02 -6.18 -35.51
CA ALA A 497 53.29 -5.50 -36.78
C ALA A 497 54.80 -5.66 -37.08
N SER A 498 55.11 -6.39 -38.14
CA SER A 498 56.45 -6.60 -38.67
C SER A 498 57.12 -5.27 -39.03
N GLU A 499 58.35 -5.11 -38.50
CA GLU A 499 59.45 -4.16 -38.78
C GLU A 499 59.18 -2.84 -39.51
#